data_AF-A0A7Y3NCA3-F1
#
_entry.id   AF-A0A7Y3NCA3-F1
#
_cell.length_a   1.000
_cell.length_b   1.000
_cell.length_c   1.000
_cell.angle_alpha   90.00
_cell.angle_beta   90.00
_cell.angle_gamma   90.00
#
_symmetry.space_group_name_H-M   'P 1'
#
loop_
_entity.id
_entity.type
_entity.pdbx_description
1 polymer ?
#
loop_
_entity_poly.entity_id
_entity_poly.type
_entity_poly.pdbx_seq_one_letter_code
_entity_poly.pdbx_strand_id
1 'polypeptide(L)'
;AAASAAPATPVSSSKSSIRNYEIDRTLSYTKQPLGVVKRLSVGVVLDNWQKTGPNGKLTSTPMTKQDIARFTQLVSDAIGLQKSRGDQISVINQPFKTDAPLPPIAPLPLWERPWVLQLAKQIVGVALVLLVAFIVLRPLMKSLTAAPLRRVGGELGHDKLSLSSQAEGTAIKLAPSFEQQIAAARSLVIQDPKKAAQVVKEWVADG
;
A
#
# COMPACT_ATOMS: atom_id res chain seq x y z
N ALA A 1 -42.83 84.52 -97.50
CA ALA A 1 -42.75 84.78 -96.06
C ALA A 1 -41.75 83.80 -95.45
N ALA A 2 -40.66 84.29 -94.88
CA ALA A 2 -39.63 83.45 -94.25
C ALA A 2 -39.83 83.45 -92.72
N ALA A 3 -39.94 82.27 -92.11
CA ALA A 3 -40.07 82.12 -90.67
C ALA A 3 -38.69 82.14 -89.99
N SER A 4 -38.51 83.03 -89.02
CA SER A 4 -37.29 83.13 -88.19
C SER A 4 -37.38 82.15 -87.01
N ALA A 5 -36.36 81.32 -86.80
CA ALA A 5 -36.22 80.46 -85.63
C ALA A 5 -35.41 81.19 -84.52
N ALA A 6 -35.89 81.13 -83.28
CA ALA A 6 -35.25 81.74 -82.11
C ALA A 6 -34.13 80.84 -81.54
N PRO A 7 -33.05 81.41 -80.94
CA PRO A 7 -31.92 80.63 -80.47
C PRO A 7 -32.23 79.96 -79.12
N ALA A 8 -31.88 78.68 -78.97
CA ALA A 8 -31.96 77.98 -77.68
C ALA A 8 -30.70 78.27 -76.86
N THR A 9 -30.87 78.84 -75.65
CA THR A 9 -29.78 79.03 -74.69
C THR A 9 -29.43 77.72 -73.96
N PRO A 10 -28.16 77.36 -73.80
CA PRO A 10 -27.79 76.15 -73.06
C PRO A 10 -27.99 76.37 -71.56
N VAL A 11 -28.83 75.53 -70.94
CA VAL A 11 -29.01 75.49 -69.49
C VAL A 11 -27.99 74.51 -68.88
N SER A 12 -27.07 75.03 -68.07
CA SER A 12 -26.13 74.19 -67.32
C SER A 12 -26.76 73.84 -65.97
N SER A 13 -26.94 72.55 -65.69
CA SER A 13 -27.37 72.08 -64.38
C SER A 13 -26.26 71.26 -63.74
N SER A 14 -25.92 71.60 -62.50
CA SER A 14 -24.96 70.89 -61.66
C SER A 14 -25.69 70.35 -60.45
N LYS A 15 -25.51 69.05 -60.16
CA LYS A 15 -26.07 68.40 -58.98
C LYS A 15 -24.94 67.69 -58.24
N SER A 16 -24.65 68.14 -57.03
CA SER A 16 -23.74 67.47 -56.11
C SER A 16 -24.55 66.76 -55.02
N SER A 17 -24.21 65.52 -54.72
CA SER A 17 -24.82 64.73 -53.64
C SER A 17 -23.72 63.95 -52.93
N ILE A 18 -23.52 64.27 -51.66
CA ILE A 18 -22.62 63.53 -50.77
C ILE A 18 -23.45 62.38 -50.19
N ARG A 19 -23.01 61.15 -50.39
CA ARG A 19 -23.60 59.95 -49.76
C ARG A 19 -22.59 59.34 -48.82
N ASN A 20 -22.96 59.26 -47.55
CA ASN A 20 -22.21 58.50 -46.57
C ASN A 20 -22.78 57.09 -46.50
N TYR A 21 -21.89 56.11 -46.58
CA TYR A 21 -22.21 54.72 -46.36
C TYR A 21 -21.56 54.33 -45.04
N GLU A 22 -22.36 53.77 -44.13
CA GLU A 22 -21.79 53.10 -42.97
C GLU A 22 -21.22 51.76 -43.44
N ILE A 23 -19.97 51.48 -43.06
CA ILE A 23 -19.31 50.24 -43.42
C ILE A 23 -19.78 49.18 -42.43
N ASP A 24 -20.46 48.16 -42.94
CA ASP A 24 -20.84 46.99 -42.16
C ASP A 24 -19.57 46.29 -41.65
N ARG A 25 -19.40 46.23 -40.33
CA ARG A 25 -18.30 45.53 -39.68
C ARG A 25 -18.78 44.20 -39.13
N THR A 26 -18.25 43.11 -39.66
CA THR A 26 -18.44 41.78 -39.07
C THR A 26 -17.30 41.49 -38.09
N LEU A 27 -17.60 41.41 -36.78
CA LEU A 27 -16.67 40.87 -35.79
C LEU A 27 -16.85 39.37 -35.67
N SER A 28 -15.80 38.61 -35.97
CA SER A 28 -15.74 37.18 -35.66
C SER A 28 -14.84 36.96 -34.44
N TYR A 29 -15.40 36.39 -33.38
CA TYR A 29 -14.67 35.94 -32.20
C TYR A 29 -14.51 34.43 -32.24
N THR A 30 -13.30 33.95 -32.48
CA THR A 30 -12.99 32.51 -32.41
C THR A 30 -12.28 32.20 -31.10
N LYS A 31 -12.95 31.48 -30.20
CA LYS A 31 -12.31 30.91 -29.01
C LYS A 31 -11.68 29.56 -29.39
N GLN A 32 -10.36 29.47 -29.33
CA GLN A 32 -9.66 28.21 -29.55
C GLN A 32 -9.76 27.32 -28.31
N PRO A 33 -10.08 26.01 -28.45
CA PRO A 33 -10.06 25.10 -27.32
C PRO A 33 -8.63 24.92 -26.79
N LEU A 34 -8.50 24.77 -25.47
CA LEU A 34 -7.22 24.48 -24.82
C LEU A 34 -6.85 23.00 -25.06
N GLY A 35 -5.57 22.73 -25.37
CA GLY A 35 -5.07 21.36 -25.54
C GLY A 35 -5.12 20.82 -26.97
N VAL A 36 -4.64 21.59 -27.95
CA VAL A 36 -4.47 21.10 -29.33
C VAL A 36 -3.22 20.21 -29.47
N VAL A 37 -3.36 19.07 -30.15
CA VAL A 37 -2.22 18.22 -30.49
C VAL A 37 -1.37 18.94 -31.53
N LYS A 38 -0.11 19.22 -31.20
CA LYS A 38 0.85 19.87 -32.12
C LYS A 38 1.55 18.89 -33.04
N ARG A 39 1.82 17.67 -32.57
CA ARG A 39 2.51 16.62 -33.31
C ARG A 39 2.26 15.27 -32.66
N LEU A 40 2.07 14.24 -33.48
CA LEU A 40 1.98 12.85 -33.06
C LEU A 40 3.20 12.05 -33.55
N SER A 41 3.78 11.22 -32.69
CA SER A 41 4.89 10.32 -33.03
C SER A 41 4.58 8.93 -32.51
N VAL A 42 4.45 7.96 -33.41
CA VAL A 42 4.02 6.60 -33.08
C VAL A 42 5.04 5.58 -33.58
N GLY A 43 5.46 4.69 -32.67
CA GLY A 43 6.25 3.51 -33.00
C GLY A 43 5.43 2.25 -32.73
N VAL A 44 5.41 1.33 -33.71
CA VAL A 44 4.73 0.05 -33.60
C VAL A 44 5.71 -1.07 -33.92
N VAL A 45 5.79 -2.06 -33.03
CA VAL A 45 6.58 -3.27 -33.25
C VAL A 45 5.62 -4.44 -33.38
N LEU A 46 5.73 -5.19 -34.48
CA LEU A 46 4.90 -6.34 -34.78
C LEU A 46 5.72 -7.62 -34.61
N ASP A 47 5.16 -8.59 -33.91
CA ASP A 47 5.73 -9.94 -33.85
C ASP A 47 5.53 -10.68 -35.18
N ASN A 48 6.22 -11.80 -35.33
CA ASN A 48 6.03 -12.73 -36.44
C ASN A 48 4.69 -13.45 -36.38
N TRP A 49 4.23 -13.92 -37.53
CA TRP A 49 3.08 -14.80 -37.61
C TRP A 49 3.40 -16.13 -36.93
N GLN A 50 2.56 -16.53 -35.99
CA GLN A 50 2.60 -17.85 -35.37
C GLN A 50 1.70 -18.79 -36.17
N LYS A 51 2.29 -19.79 -36.82
CA LYS A 51 1.55 -20.82 -37.56
C LYS A 51 1.70 -22.15 -36.86
N THR A 52 0.59 -22.82 -36.61
CA THR A 52 0.63 -24.19 -36.09
C THR A 52 0.86 -25.15 -37.25
N GLY A 53 2.01 -25.81 -37.25
CA GLY A 53 2.31 -26.85 -38.23
C GLY A 53 1.49 -28.12 -38.01
N PRO A 54 1.49 -29.06 -38.96
CA PRO A 54 0.76 -30.34 -38.88
C PRO A 54 1.11 -31.17 -37.63
N ASN A 55 2.29 -30.96 -37.07
CA ASN A 55 2.83 -31.69 -35.93
C ASN A 55 2.51 -31.02 -34.57
N GLY A 56 1.61 -30.03 -34.55
CA GLY A 56 1.30 -29.22 -33.37
C GLY A 56 2.41 -28.25 -32.94
N LYS A 57 3.52 -28.18 -33.67
CA LYS A 57 4.62 -27.24 -33.40
C LYS A 57 4.28 -25.86 -33.98
N LEU A 58 4.41 -24.82 -33.16
CA LEU A 58 4.35 -23.43 -33.58
C LEU A 58 5.61 -23.07 -34.36
N THR A 59 5.44 -22.61 -35.60
CA THR A 59 6.50 -22.05 -36.42
C THR A 59 6.31 -20.54 -36.55
N SER A 60 7.37 -19.79 -36.26
CA SER A 60 7.40 -18.34 -36.38
C SER A 60 7.78 -17.96 -37.80
N THR A 61 6.91 -17.23 -38.50
CA THR A 61 7.12 -16.76 -39.88
C THR A 61 7.19 -15.23 -39.90
N PRO A 62 8.24 -14.62 -40.46
CA PRO A 62 8.32 -13.18 -40.63
C PRO A 62 7.15 -12.60 -41.42
N MET A 63 6.70 -11.39 -41.06
CA MET A 63 5.66 -10.69 -41.83
C MET A 63 6.19 -10.25 -43.20
N THR A 64 5.31 -10.28 -44.19
CA THR A 64 5.66 -9.77 -45.52
C THR A 64 5.66 -8.24 -45.54
N LYS A 65 6.33 -7.63 -46.52
CA LYS A 65 6.31 -6.16 -46.69
C LYS A 65 4.90 -5.63 -46.95
N GLN A 66 4.05 -6.42 -47.60
CA GLN A 66 2.66 -6.04 -47.87
C GLN A 66 1.84 -6.00 -46.58
N ASP A 67 2.04 -6.96 -45.67
CA ASP A 67 1.36 -6.97 -44.38
C ASP A 67 1.76 -5.76 -43.54
N ILE A 68 3.08 -5.46 -43.48
CA ILE A 68 3.59 -4.28 -42.76
C ILE A 68 2.98 -2.99 -43.32
N ALA A 69 2.85 -2.87 -44.65
CA ALA A 69 2.22 -1.70 -45.28
C ALA A 69 0.73 -1.58 -44.91
N ARG A 70 -0.01 -2.71 -44.90
CA ARG A 70 -1.42 -2.74 -44.47
C ARG A 70 -1.58 -2.32 -43.02
N PHE A 71 -0.74 -2.83 -42.12
CA PHE A 71 -0.76 -2.43 -40.71
C PHE A 71 -0.39 -0.96 -40.53
N THR A 72 0.59 -0.46 -41.29
CA THR A 72 0.96 0.96 -41.26
C THR A 72 -0.22 1.84 -41.66
N GLN A 73 -0.95 1.48 -42.71
CA GLN A 73 -2.15 2.20 -43.13
C GLN A 73 -3.26 2.13 -42.08
N LEU A 74 -3.56 0.93 -41.56
CA LEU A 74 -4.59 0.74 -40.54
C LEU A 74 -4.32 1.59 -39.29
N VAL A 75 -3.07 1.59 -38.80
CA VAL A 75 -2.69 2.38 -37.63
C VAL A 75 -2.74 3.88 -37.95
N SER A 76 -2.26 4.29 -39.12
CA SER A 76 -2.33 5.69 -39.58
C SER A 76 -3.76 6.22 -39.61
N ASP A 77 -4.70 5.41 -40.10
CA ASP A 77 -6.11 5.78 -40.21
C ASP A 77 -6.79 5.80 -38.83
N ALA A 78 -6.49 4.82 -37.97
CA ALA A 78 -7.07 4.71 -36.63
C ALA A 78 -6.70 5.90 -35.72
N ILE A 79 -5.49 6.45 -35.84
CA ILE A 79 -5.01 7.57 -35.03
C ILE A 79 -5.28 8.93 -35.68
N GLY A 80 -5.78 8.97 -36.92
CA GLY A 80 -5.96 10.21 -37.67
C GLY A 80 -4.64 10.94 -37.93
N LEU A 81 -3.64 10.21 -38.43
CA LEU A 81 -2.30 10.75 -38.69
C LEU A 81 -2.36 11.87 -39.73
N GLN A 82 -1.83 13.04 -39.38
CA GLN A 82 -1.81 14.22 -40.25
C GLN A 82 -0.37 14.61 -40.60
N LYS A 83 0.02 14.37 -41.86
CA LYS A 83 1.34 14.78 -42.36
C LYS A 83 1.54 16.30 -42.30
N SER A 84 0.48 17.08 -42.51
CA SER A 84 0.50 18.55 -42.41
C SER A 84 0.79 19.07 -41.00
N ARG A 85 0.42 18.31 -39.97
CA ARG A 85 0.75 18.58 -38.57
C ARG A 85 2.19 18.16 -38.21
N GLY A 86 2.87 17.46 -39.11
CA GLY A 86 4.22 16.93 -38.88
C GLY A 86 4.24 15.59 -38.15
N ASP A 87 3.13 14.84 -38.21
CA ASP A 87 3.04 13.53 -37.57
C ASP A 87 3.92 12.48 -38.24
N GLN A 88 4.40 11.52 -37.45
CA GLN A 88 5.26 10.44 -37.91
C GLN A 88 4.83 9.09 -37.35
N ILE A 89 4.96 8.05 -38.17
CA ILE A 89 4.72 6.66 -37.81
C ILE A 89 5.89 5.78 -38.28
N SER A 90 6.33 4.87 -37.43
CA SER A 90 7.30 3.83 -37.76
C SER A 90 6.76 2.47 -37.35
N VAL A 91 6.71 1.53 -38.30
CA VAL A 91 6.27 0.16 -38.07
C VAL A 91 7.40 -0.78 -38.45
N ILE A 92 7.82 -1.61 -37.50
CA ILE A 92 8.86 -2.62 -37.70
C ILE A 92 8.34 -4.00 -37.31
N ASN A 93 8.80 -5.03 -38.03
CA ASN A 93 8.58 -6.41 -37.62
C ASN A 93 9.85 -6.91 -36.90
N GLN A 94 9.68 -7.39 -35.68
CA GLN A 94 10.76 -7.98 -34.90
C GLN A 94 10.21 -9.16 -34.09
N PRO A 95 10.83 -10.35 -34.15
CA PRO A 95 10.38 -11.50 -33.38
C PRO A 95 10.49 -11.21 -31.88
N PHE A 96 9.40 -11.44 -31.17
CA PHE A 96 9.38 -11.29 -29.72
C PHE A 96 10.03 -12.50 -29.08
N LYS A 97 10.75 -12.26 -27.98
CA LYS A 97 11.29 -13.35 -27.16
C LYS A 97 10.15 -13.92 -26.31
N THR A 98 9.50 -14.96 -26.81
CA THR A 98 8.52 -15.73 -26.02
C THR A 98 9.20 -16.54 -24.92
N ASP A 99 10.47 -16.89 -25.15
CA ASP A 99 11.34 -17.58 -24.20
C ASP A 99 12.29 -16.59 -23.51
N ALA A 100 11.76 -15.58 -22.82
CA ALA A 100 12.45 -15.21 -21.59
C ALA A 100 12.03 -16.29 -20.60
N PRO A 101 12.89 -17.26 -20.24
CA PRO A 101 12.61 -18.03 -19.05
C PRO A 101 12.59 -16.97 -17.95
N LEU A 102 11.41 -16.58 -17.49
CA LEU A 102 11.30 -16.11 -16.12
C LEU A 102 12.04 -17.21 -15.35
N PRO A 103 13.17 -16.90 -14.69
CA PRO A 103 13.89 -17.92 -13.96
C PRO A 103 12.84 -18.63 -13.12
N PRO A 104 12.73 -19.98 -13.22
CA PRO A 104 11.72 -20.71 -12.49
C PRO A 104 11.81 -20.20 -11.07
N ILE A 105 10.70 -19.61 -10.58
CA ILE A 105 10.65 -18.98 -9.28
C ILE A 105 11.18 -20.05 -8.34
N ALA A 106 12.42 -19.88 -7.86
CA ALA A 106 13.06 -20.93 -7.08
C ALA A 106 12.09 -21.20 -5.94
N PRO A 107 11.62 -22.44 -5.77
CA PRO A 107 10.62 -22.72 -4.75
C PRO A 107 11.19 -22.21 -3.44
N LEU A 108 10.42 -21.36 -2.73
CA LEU A 108 10.87 -20.76 -1.48
C LEU A 108 11.50 -21.87 -0.61
N PRO A 109 12.72 -21.66 -0.10
CA PRO A 109 13.35 -22.59 0.80
C PRO A 109 12.40 -23.03 1.91
N LEU A 110 12.51 -24.27 2.37
CA LEU A 110 11.54 -24.83 3.32
C LEU A 110 11.38 -23.95 4.57
N TRP A 111 12.45 -23.31 5.06
CA TRP A 111 12.43 -22.42 6.23
C TRP A 111 11.71 -21.08 6.01
N GLU A 112 11.57 -20.60 4.76
CA GLU A 112 10.82 -19.38 4.42
C GLU A 112 9.32 -19.64 4.29
N ARG A 113 8.90 -20.90 4.33
CA ARG A 113 7.48 -21.25 4.24
C ARG A 113 6.78 -20.85 5.54
N PRO A 114 5.65 -20.11 5.47
CA PRO A 114 4.92 -19.66 6.67
C PRO A 114 4.57 -20.78 7.65
N TRP A 115 4.24 -21.97 7.13
CA TRP A 115 3.89 -23.12 7.96
C TRP A 115 5.07 -23.65 8.79
N VAL A 116 6.31 -23.54 8.30
CA VAL A 116 7.51 -23.97 9.04
C VAL A 116 7.76 -23.02 10.20
N LEU A 117 7.63 -21.72 9.99
CA LEU A 117 7.76 -20.74 11.07
C LEU A 117 6.65 -20.89 12.12
N GLN A 118 5.41 -21.20 11.72
CA GLN A 118 4.32 -21.49 12.63
C GLN A 118 4.59 -22.75 13.46
N LEU A 119 5.03 -23.84 12.82
CA LEU A 119 5.35 -25.09 13.49
C LEU A 119 6.55 -24.94 14.44
N ALA A 120 7.59 -24.21 14.02
CA ALA A 120 8.75 -23.92 14.85
C ALA A 120 8.36 -23.15 16.13
N LYS A 121 7.50 -22.12 16.02
CA LYS A 121 6.96 -21.40 17.18
C LYS A 121 6.22 -22.33 18.14
N GLN A 122 5.43 -23.26 17.61
CA GLN A 122 4.69 -24.21 18.43
C GLN A 122 5.60 -25.21 19.14
N ILE A 123 6.62 -25.74 18.44
CA ILE A 123 7.64 -26.62 19.04
C ILE A 123 8.38 -25.89 20.15
N VAL A 124 8.81 -24.64 19.92
CA VAL A 124 9.48 -23.81 20.94
C VAL A 124 8.56 -23.58 22.14
N GLY A 125 7.27 -23.29 21.91
CA GLY A 125 6.29 -23.13 22.99
C GLY A 125 6.12 -24.39 23.84
N VAL A 126 5.95 -25.55 23.20
CA VAL A 126 5.84 -26.84 23.91
C VAL A 126 7.13 -27.16 24.66
N ALA A 127 8.29 -26.95 24.03
CA ALA A 127 9.59 -27.16 24.67
C ALA A 127 9.78 -26.27 25.90
N LEU A 128 9.34 -25.00 25.85
CA LEU A 128 9.40 -24.09 26.98
C LEU A 128 8.52 -24.56 28.14
N VAL A 129 7.28 -24.98 27.86
CA VAL A 129 6.37 -25.53 28.89
C VAL A 129 6.97 -26.78 29.53
N LEU A 130 7.52 -27.71 28.74
CA LEU A 130 8.18 -28.92 29.24
C LEU A 130 9.41 -28.59 30.08
N LEU A 131 10.20 -27.59 29.67
CA LEU A 131 11.37 -27.13 30.42
C LEU A 131 10.98 -26.55 31.79
N VAL A 132 9.96 -25.68 31.83
CA VAL A 132 9.43 -25.14 33.10
C VAL A 132 8.85 -26.27 33.96
N ALA A 133 8.06 -27.16 33.37
CA ALA A 133 7.50 -28.31 34.09
C ALA A 133 8.62 -29.19 34.67
N PHE A 134 9.71 -29.44 33.93
CA PHE A 134 10.84 -30.21 34.44
C PHE A 134 11.59 -29.49 35.57
N ILE A 135 11.78 -28.17 35.45
CA ILE A 135 12.42 -27.34 36.47
C ILE A 135 11.61 -27.28 37.76
N VAL A 136 10.28 -27.26 37.70
CA VAL A 136 9.39 -27.21 38.88
C VAL A 136 9.08 -28.59 39.45
N LEU A 137 8.87 -29.60 38.60
CA LEU A 137 8.51 -30.95 39.05
C LEU A 137 9.69 -31.65 39.74
N ARG A 138 10.93 -31.43 39.28
CA ARG A 138 12.14 -31.97 39.94
C ARG A 138 12.27 -31.57 41.42
N PRO A 139 12.24 -30.28 41.82
CA PRO A 139 12.37 -29.87 43.21
C PRO A 139 11.16 -30.30 44.04
N LEU A 140 9.94 -30.32 43.48
CA LEU A 140 8.76 -30.85 44.20
C LEU A 140 8.94 -32.33 44.54
N MET A 141 9.37 -33.17 43.60
CA MET A 141 9.67 -34.58 43.88
C MET A 141 10.81 -34.76 44.88
N LYS A 142 11.85 -33.92 44.81
CA LYS A 142 12.95 -33.92 45.79
C LYS A 142 12.50 -33.46 47.17
N SER A 143 11.58 -32.52 47.28
CA SER A 143 11.05 -32.05 48.57
C SER A 143 10.16 -33.08 49.28
N LEU A 144 9.49 -33.95 48.53
CA LEU A 144 8.68 -35.04 49.08
C LEU A 144 9.51 -36.29 49.45
N THR A 145 10.68 -36.46 48.82
CA THR A 145 11.59 -37.60 49.08
C THR A 145 12.75 -37.24 50.01
N ALA A 146 13.07 -35.95 50.18
CA ALA A 146 13.94 -35.47 51.23
C ALA A 146 13.18 -35.41 52.56
N ALA A 147 12.90 -36.57 53.14
CA ALA A 147 12.67 -36.65 54.58
C ALA A 147 13.89 -36.01 55.29
N PRO A 148 13.69 -35.10 56.26
CA PRO A 148 14.83 -34.58 57.00
C PRO A 148 15.47 -35.77 57.71
N LEU A 149 16.66 -36.17 57.28
CA LEU A 149 17.49 -37.07 58.05
C LEU A 149 17.88 -36.32 59.32
N ARG A 150 17.02 -36.46 60.33
CA ARG A 150 17.33 -36.23 61.73
C ARG A 150 18.56 -37.08 62.02
N ARG A 151 19.73 -36.43 62.03
CA ARG A 151 20.97 -37.02 62.50
C ARG A 151 20.73 -37.50 63.93
N VAL A 152 20.59 -38.81 64.08
CA VAL A 152 20.84 -39.48 65.36
C VAL A 152 22.29 -39.94 65.30
N GLY A 153 23.19 -39.00 65.60
CA GLY A 153 24.47 -39.33 66.20
C GLY A 153 24.20 -39.59 67.68
N GLY A 154 24.66 -40.74 68.17
CA GLY A 154 24.34 -41.22 69.51
C GLY A 154 24.86 -40.33 70.63
N GLU A 155 24.16 -40.36 71.75
CA GLU A 155 24.71 -40.78 73.04
C GLU A 155 23.57 -40.85 74.07
N LEU A 156 23.68 -41.82 74.97
CA LEU A 156 22.79 -42.03 76.10
C LEU A 156 23.00 -40.88 77.09
N GLY A 157 21.98 -40.04 77.28
CA GLY A 157 22.05 -38.91 78.20
C GLY A 157 20.69 -38.63 78.84
N HIS A 158 20.59 -39.05 80.09
CA HIS A 158 19.60 -38.72 81.11
C HIS A 158 18.83 -37.39 80.95
N ASP A 159 17.53 -37.51 81.21
CA ASP A 159 16.77 -36.67 82.15
C ASP A 159 16.19 -35.31 81.69
N LYS A 160 15.00 -35.06 82.24
CA LYS A 160 14.16 -33.85 82.26
C LYS A 160 13.29 -33.43 81.07
N LEU A 161 12.00 -33.69 81.30
CA LEU A 161 10.84 -32.81 81.07
C LEU A 161 11.17 -31.30 81.13
N SER A 162 10.70 -30.52 80.13
CA SER A 162 10.09 -29.20 80.33
C SER A 162 9.45 -28.67 79.05
N LEU A 163 8.13 -28.48 79.10
CA LEU A 163 7.37 -27.58 78.25
C LEU A 163 7.38 -26.20 78.92
N SER A 164 8.09 -25.21 78.35
CA SER A 164 7.76 -23.79 78.57
C SER A 164 8.53 -22.85 77.63
N SER A 165 7.74 -22.00 76.96
CA SER A 165 7.93 -20.57 76.74
C SER A 165 9.21 -20.01 76.06
N GLN A 166 8.95 -19.45 74.87
CA GLN A 166 9.06 -18.00 74.59
C GLN A 166 10.36 -17.44 74.01
N ALA A 167 10.14 -16.60 72.98
CA ALA A 167 11.04 -15.65 72.31
C ALA A 167 12.12 -16.29 71.42
N GLU A 168 12.44 -15.83 70.21
CA GLU A 168 12.06 -14.65 69.43
C GLU A 168 12.59 -14.85 67.99
N GLY A 169 11.93 -14.24 66.99
CA GLY A 169 12.47 -14.04 65.63
C GLY A 169 12.34 -15.26 64.71
N THR A 170 11.39 -15.32 63.77
CA THR A 170 11.32 -14.40 62.63
C THR A 170 9.91 -14.54 62.03
N ALA A 171 9.17 -13.43 61.97
CA ALA A 171 7.80 -13.40 61.47
C ALA A 171 7.72 -13.82 59.99
N ILE A 172 7.01 -14.91 59.71
CA ILE A 172 6.52 -15.19 58.37
C ILE A 172 5.36 -14.23 58.12
N LYS A 173 5.55 -13.26 57.21
CA LYS A 173 4.48 -12.40 56.70
C LYS A 173 3.47 -13.27 55.95
N LEU A 174 2.41 -13.68 56.64
CA LEU A 174 1.22 -14.21 55.99
C LEU A 174 0.51 -13.03 55.30
N ALA A 175 0.21 -13.15 54.00
CA ALA A 175 -0.50 -12.11 53.27
C ALA A 175 -1.85 -11.79 53.94
N PRO A 176 -2.23 -10.51 54.09
CA PRO A 176 -3.47 -10.14 54.77
C PRO A 176 -4.68 -10.61 53.96
N SER A 177 -5.64 -11.24 54.64
CA SER A 177 -6.89 -11.70 54.04
C SER A 177 -7.64 -10.55 53.36
N PHE A 178 -8.39 -10.84 52.31
CA PHE A 178 -9.16 -9.89 51.49
C PHE A 178 -10.01 -8.90 52.32
N GLU A 179 -10.57 -9.37 53.44
CA GLU A 179 -11.28 -8.55 54.44
C GLU A 179 -10.42 -7.41 55.02
N GLN A 180 -9.15 -7.67 55.35
CA GLN A 180 -8.21 -6.67 55.88
C GLN A 180 -7.78 -5.68 54.79
N GLN A 181 -7.77 -6.09 53.52
CA GLN A 181 -7.46 -5.20 52.39
C GLN A 181 -8.60 -4.22 52.11
N ILE A 182 -9.86 -4.64 52.29
CA ILE A 182 -11.03 -3.76 52.15
C ILE A 182 -11.07 -2.73 53.30
N ALA A 183 -10.73 -3.13 54.52
CA ALA A 183 -10.65 -2.21 55.66
C ALA A 183 -9.53 -1.15 55.47
N ALA A 184 -8.35 -1.57 54.99
CA ALA A 184 -7.23 -0.67 54.73
C ALA A 184 -7.48 0.29 53.54
N ALA A 185 -8.16 -0.16 52.49
CA ALA A 185 -8.53 0.67 51.34
C ALA A 185 -9.51 1.79 51.74
N ARG A 186 -10.48 1.49 52.62
CA ARG A 186 -11.42 2.51 53.14
C ARG A 186 -10.71 3.58 53.97
N SER A 187 -9.66 3.24 54.72
CA SER A 187 -8.89 4.23 55.50
C SER A 187 -7.94 5.09 54.65
N LEU A 188 -7.49 4.60 53.48
CA LEU A 188 -6.57 5.32 52.60
C LEU A 188 -7.27 6.36 51.71
N VAL A 189 -8.54 6.14 51.36
CA VAL A 189 -9.36 7.13 50.60
C VAL A 189 -9.63 8.40 51.41
N ILE A 190 -9.59 8.30 52.75
CA ILE A 190 -9.77 9.45 53.64
C ILE A 190 -8.47 10.25 53.79
N GLN A 191 -7.30 9.64 53.55
CA GLN A 191 -6.01 10.26 53.88
C GLN A 191 -5.26 10.87 52.69
N ASP A 192 -5.47 10.46 51.43
CA ASP A 192 -4.62 10.96 50.33
C ASP A 192 -5.31 11.11 48.96
N PRO A 193 -6.18 12.13 48.78
CA PRO A 193 -6.88 12.38 47.51
C PRO A 193 -5.95 12.75 46.34
N LYS A 194 -4.68 13.08 46.61
CA LYS A 194 -3.71 13.54 45.60
C LYS A 194 -3.21 12.44 44.67
N LYS A 195 -3.23 11.16 45.08
CA LYS A 195 -2.77 10.03 44.23
C LYS A 195 -3.83 9.58 43.22
N ALA A 196 -5.12 9.76 43.53
CA ALA A 196 -6.20 9.52 42.56
C ALA A 196 -6.13 10.47 41.36
N ALA A 197 -5.70 11.72 41.60
CA ALA A 197 -5.51 12.71 40.52
C ALA A 197 -4.37 12.36 39.56
N GLN A 198 -3.35 11.60 40.01
CA GLN A 198 -2.25 11.17 39.14
C GLN A 198 -2.70 10.14 38.11
N VAL A 199 -3.60 9.24 38.48
CA VAL A 199 -4.13 8.20 37.58
C VAL A 199 -5.06 8.83 36.51
N VAL A 200 -5.85 9.83 36.89
CA VAL A 200 -6.70 10.58 35.92
C VAL A 200 -5.84 11.37 34.93
N LYS A 201 -4.69 11.90 35.37
CA LYS A 201 -3.78 12.65 34.49
C LYS A 201 -3.13 11.75 33.42
N GLU A 202 -2.79 10.52 33.74
CA GLU A 202 -2.23 9.57 32.75
C GLU A 202 -3.27 9.20 31.69
N TRP A 203 -4.54 9.05 32.07
CA TRP A 203 -5.62 8.70 31.13
C TRP A 203 -6.07 9.85 30.22
N VAL A 204 -5.76 11.10 30.58
CA VAL A 204 -6.00 12.28 29.73
C VAL A 204 -4.83 12.56 28.79
N ALA A 205 -3.64 12.02 29.06
CA ALA A 205 -2.47 12.21 28.21
C ALA A 205 -2.41 11.22 27.02
N ASP A 206 -3.08 10.07 27.14
CA ASP A 206 -3.11 9.00 26.12
C ASP A 206 -4.38 9.01 25.23
N GLY A 207 -5.20 10.06 25.29
CA GLY A 207 -6.39 10.27 24.44
C GLY A 207 -6.32 11.59 23.67
#